data_AF-A0ABD5RUB6-F1
#
_entry.id   AF-A0ABD5RUB6-F1
#
_cell.length_a   1.000
_cell.length_b   1.000
_cell.length_c   1.000
_cell.angle_alpha   90.00
_cell.angle_beta   90.00
_cell.angle_gamma   90.00
#
_symmetry.space_group_name_H-M   'P 1'
#
loop_
_entity.id
_entity.type
_entity.pdbx_description
1 polymer ?
#
loop_
_entity_poly.entity_id
_entity_poly.type
_entity_poly.pdbx_seq_one_letter_code
_entity_poly.pdbx_strand_id
1 'polypeptide(L)'
;MNSLTTLSDGETYADVRFEDNFIVTIDRTARKDAITIRVFHPDTPETPVGEHHLNLTLDDDSISRTPSESTQNNTDLTGALG
;
A
#
# COMPACT_ATOMS: atom_id res chain seq x y z
N MET A 1 -7.64 -3.34 31.25
CA MET A 1 -8.00 -2.44 30.13
C MET A 1 -6.74 -2.36 29.30
N ASN A 2 -6.76 -2.91 28.09
CA ASN A 2 -5.55 -3.00 27.29
C ASN A 2 -5.35 -1.67 26.56
N SER A 3 -4.16 -1.10 26.69
CA SER A 3 -3.81 0.17 26.05
C SER A 3 -3.01 -0.08 24.78
N LEU A 4 -3.40 0.59 23.71
CA LEU A 4 -2.70 0.60 22.44
C LEU A 4 -2.22 2.01 22.15
N THR A 5 -0.92 2.18 21.95
CA THR A 5 -0.33 3.45 21.53
C THR A 5 0.32 3.26 20.17
N THR A 6 0.11 4.22 19.26
CA THR A 6 0.67 4.17 17.91
C THR A 6 1.48 5.43 17.65
N LEU A 7 2.66 5.24 17.05
CA LEU A 7 3.50 6.29 16.50
C LEU A 7 3.74 5.95 15.02
N SER A 8 3.33 6.79 14.08
CA SER A 8 3.55 6.55 12.66
C SER A 8 4.03 7.80 11.93
N ASP A 9 4.70 7.60 10.79
CA ASP A 9 5.06 8.67 9.85
C ASP A 9 3.89 9.02 8.88
N GLY A 10 2.81 8.22 8.91
CA GLY A 10 1.63 8.37 8.07
C GLY A 10 1.75 7.72 6.68
N GLU A 11 2.89 7.14 6.32
CA GLU A 11 3.16 6.65 4.97
C GLU A 11 3.83 5.27 4.94
N THR A 12 4.97 5.12 5.60
CA THR A 12 5.87 3.97 5.42
C THR A 12 6.25 3.26 6.70
N TYR A 13 5.96 3.85 7.86
CA TYR A 13 6.42 3.37 9.14
C TYR A 13 5.37 3.55 10.24
N ALA A 14 5.19 2.52 11.08
CA ALA A 14 4.43 2.64 12.31
C ALA A 14 4.98 1.72 13.41
N ASP A 15 5.10 2.25 14.61
CA ASP A 15 5.26 1.50 15.84
C ASP A 15 3.94 1.43 16.59
N VAL A 16 3.57 0.21 16.99
CA VAL A 16 2.38 -0.09 17.77
C VAL A 16 2.82 -0.74 19.07
N ARG A 17 2.60 -0.04 20.17
CA ARG A 17 2.88 -0.53 21.51
C ARG A 17 1.61 -1.10 22.12
N PHE A 18 1.68 -2.37 22.52
CA PHE A 18 0.62 -3.06 23.26
C PHE A 18 1.02 -3.16 24.73
N GLU A 19 0.45 -2.28 25.55
CA GLU A 19 0.82 -2.12 26.96
C GLU A 19 2.35 -1.98 27.13
N ASP A 20 2.94 -2.71 28.06
CA ASP A 20 4.38 -2.78 28.31
C ASP A 20 4.98 -4.12 27.88
N ASN A 21 4.25 -4.90 27.06
CA ASN A 21 4.64 -6.27 26.74
C ASN A 21 5.33 -6.38 25.38
N PHE A 22 4.82 -5.65 24.38
CA PHE A 22 5.32 -5.75 23.02
C PHE A 22 5.30 -4.41 22.28
N ILE A 23 6.29 -4.26 21.42
CA ILE A 23 6.34 -3.22 20.39
C ILE A 23 6.30 -3.94 19.04
N VAL A 24 5.36 -3.56 18.20
CA VAL A 24 5.22 -4.07 16.83
C VAL A 24 5.60 -2.95 15.87
N THR A 25 6.66 -3.15 15.12
CA THR A 25 7.10 -2.23 14.07
C THR A 25 6.62 -2.73 12.73
N ILE A 26 5.99 -1.85 11.96
CA ILE A 26 5.56 -2.06 10.59
C ILE A 26 6.39 -1.13 9.72
N ASP A 27 7.19 -1.69 8.82
CA ASP A 27 8.17 -0.96 8.04
C ASP A 27 8.08 -1.32 6.55
N ARG A 28 7.79 -0.31 5.74
CA ARG A 28 7.79 -0.34 4.27
C ARG A 28 8.91 0.55 3.69
N THR A 29 9.67 1.26 4.54
CA THR A 29 10.68 2.25 4.13
C THR A 29 11.74 1.63 3.21
N ALA A 30 12.16 0.41 3.53
CA ALA A 30 13.17 -0.30 2.76
C ALA A 30 12.67 -0.77 1.38
N ARG A 31 11.35 -0.94 1.19
CA ARG A 31 10.78 -1.62 0.02
C ARG A 31 9.35 -1.15 -0.28
N LYS A 32 9.15 -0.53 -1.46
CA LYS A 32 7.79 -0.11 -1.89
C LYS A 32 6.85 -1.29 -2.14
N ASP A 33 7.41 -2.45 -2.49
CA ASP A 33 6.73 -3.69 -2.86
C ASP A 33 6.62 -4.70 -1.72
N ALA A 34 7.04 -4.36 -0.50
CA ALA A 34 6.99 -5.28 0.63
C ALA A 34 6.82 -4.54 1.95
N ILE A 35 6.20 -5.22 2.90
CA ILE A 35 6.05 -4.76 4.28
C ILE A 35 6.78 -5.76 5.18
N THR A 36 7.64 -5.25 6.05
CA THR A 36 8.21 -6.03 7.14
C THR A 36 7.47 -5.71 8.44
N ILE A 37 7.05 -6.75 9.15
CA ILE A 37 6.46 -6.62 10.49
C ILE A 37 7.42 -7.29 11.47
N ARG A 38 7.84 -6.55 12.49
CA ARG A 38 8.73 -7.06 13.56
C ARG A 38 8.04 -6.88 14.90
N VAL A 39 8.17 -7.87 15.77
CA VAL A 39 7.69 -7.83 17.15
C VAL A 39 8.90 -7.85 18.07
N PHE A 40 8.95 -6.92 19.02
CA PHE A 40 10.02 -6.78 20.00
C PHE A 40 9.46 -6.89 21.41
N HIS A 41 10.21 -7.55 22.28
CA HIS A 41 10.02 -7.42 23.73
C HIS A 41 10.80 -6.20 24.22
N PRO A 42 10.22 -5.31 25.04
CA PRO A 42 10.87 -4.06 25.43
C PRO A 42 12.14 -4.24 26.26
N ASP A 43 12.28 -5.39 26.93
CA ASP A 43 13.50 -5.73 27.68
C ASP A 43 14.67 -6.17 26.79
N THR A 44 14.41 -6.56 25.54
CA THR A 44 15.42 -7.00 24.56
C THR A 44 15.13 -6.39 23.17
N PRO A 45 15.16 -5.05 23.04
CA PRO A 45 14.71 -4.35 21.84
C PRO A 45 15.63 -4.54 20.63
N GLU A 46 16.86 -5.00 20.84
CA GLU A 46 17.85 -5.22 19.78
C GLU A 46 17.54 -6.43 18.89
N THR A 47 16.74 -7.39 19.38
CA THR A 47 16.42 -8.62 18.65
C THR A 47 14.91 -8.82 18.57
N PRO A 48 14.32 -8.94 17.37
CA PRO A 48 12.90 -9.21 17.25
C PRO A 48 12.59 -10.63 17.74
N VAL A 49 11.51 -10.77 18.51
CA VAL A 49 10.97 -12.08 18.93
C VAL A 49 10.13 -12.73 17.83
N GLY A 50 9.74 -11.95 16.82
CA GLY A 50 9.08 -12.43 15.60
C GLY A 50 9.27 -11.46 14.44
N GLU A 51 9.42 -11.99 13.23
CA GLU A 51 9.56 -11.21 12.00
C GLU A 51 8.75 -11.86 10.87
N HIS A 52 7.99 -11.04 10.15
CA HIS A 52 7.20 -11.46 9.00
C HIS A 52 7.42 -10.51 7.83
N HIS A 53 7.51 -11.10 6.64
CA HIS A 53 7.67 -10.40 5.38
C HIS A 53 6.44 -10.63 4.50
N LEU A 54 5.75 -9.56 4.14
CA LEU A 54 4.62 -9.59 3.23
C LEU A 54 5.01 -8.90 1.93
N ASN A 55 5.03 -9.65 0.84
CA ASN A 55 5.17 -9.05 -0.49
C ASN A 55 3.83 -8.47 -0.93
N LEU A 56 3.86 -7.28 -1.50
CA LEU A 56 2.71 -6.60 -2.07
C LEU A 56 2.72 -6.82 -3.59
N THR A 57 1.60 -7.27 -4.14
CA THR A 57 1.37 -7.17 -5.57
C THR A 57 0.97 -5.72 -5.84
N LEU A 58 1.85 -4.96 -6.49
CA LEU A 58 1.53 -3.61 -6.95
C LEU A 58 0.87 -3.75 -8.31
N ASP A 59 -0.42 -3.40 -8.41
CA ASP A 59 -1.03 -3.18 -9.71
C ASP A 59 -0.32 -1.99 -10.36
N ASP A 60 0.29 -2.22 -11.51
CA ASP A 60 1.00 -1.20 -12.27
C ASP A 60 -0.04 -0.23 -12.86
N ASP A 61 -0.35 0.84 -12.14
CA ASP A 61 -1.28 1.89 -12.56
C ASP A 61 -0.76 2.71 -13.77
N SER A 62 0.24 2.22 -14.50
CA SER A 62 0.61 2.74 -15.82
C SER A 62 -0.34 2.24 -16.93
N ILE A 63 -1.66 2.34 -16.71
CA ILE A 63 -2.56 2.47 -17.86
C ILE A 63 -2.42 3.91 -18.35
N SER A 64 -1.40 4.13 -19.18
CA SER A 64 -1.35 5.26 -20.09
C SER A 64 -2.68 5.29 -20.86
N ARG A 65 -3.64 6.10 -20.39
CA ARG A 65 -4.77 6.52 -21.21
C ARG A 65 -4.18 7.42 -22.28
N THR A 66 -3.73 6.83 -23.38
CA THR A 66 -3.78 7.51 -24.67
C THR A 66 -5.22 7.98 -24.86
N PRO A 67 -5.49 9.29 -25.02
CA PRO A 67 -6.79 9.73 -25.46
C PRO A 67 -7.02 9.05 -26.81
N SER A 68 -7.99 8.13 -26.89
CA SER A 68 -8.41 7.61 -28.19
C SER A 68 -8.93 8.80 -28.99
N GLU A 69 -8.18 9.22 -30.01
CA GLU A 69 -8.69 10.08 -31.06
C GLU A 69 -9.95 9.42 -31.61
N SER A 70 -11.10 10.04 -31.37
CA SER A 70 -12.34 9.66 -32.03
C SER A 70 -12.18 9.97 -33.51
N THR A 71 -11.84 8.95 -34.30
CA THR A 71 -11.96 9.02 -35.76
C THR A 71 -13.42 9.34 -36.10
N GLN A 72 -13.67 10.55 -36.59
CA GLN A 72 -14.94 10.93 -37.21
C GLN A 72 -15.19 10.01 -38.41
N ASN A 73 -16.12 9.07 -38.26
CA ASN A 73 -16.63 8.32 -39.39
C ASN A 73 -17.72 9.17 -40.06
N ASN A 74 -17.34 10.01 -41.01
CA ASN A 74 -18.30 10.65 -41.91
C ASN A 74 -18.86 9.56 -42.83
N THR A 75 -20.02 9.00 -42.49
CA THR A 75 -20.83 8.24 -43.44
C THR A 75 -22.07 9.05 -43.76
N ASP A 76 -22.00 9.72 -44.91
CA ASP A 76 -23.11 10.41 -45.54
C ASP A 76 -24.15 9.36 -45.97
N LEU A 77 -25.31 9.35 -45.31
CA LEU A 77 -26.47 8.54 -45.71
C LEU A 77 -27.63 9.50 -45.99
N THR A 78 -27.59 10.17 -47.13
CA THR A 78 -28.78 10.80 -47.70
C THR A 78 -29.64 9.74 -48.37
N GLY A 79 -30.63 9.25 -47.62
CA GLY A 79 -31.73 8.44 -48.14
C GLY A 79 -33.04 8.96 -47.57
N ALA A 80 -33.69 9.89 -48.29
CA ALA A 80 -35.10 10.23 -48.10
C ALA A 80 -35.74 10.37 -49.48
N LEU A 81 -36.40 9.31 -49.92
CA LEU A 81 -37.44 9.36 -50.94
C LEU A 81 -38.71 9.86 -50.25
N GLY A 82 -39.25 10.96 -50.77
CA GLY A 82 -40.54 11.55 -50.45
C GLY A 82 -40.87 12.57 -51.51
#